data_AF-A0A820T9Z5-F1
#
_entry.id   AF-A0A820T9Z5-F1
#
_cell.length_a   1.000
_cell.length_b   1.000
_cell.length_c   1.000
_cell.angle_alpha   90.00
_cell.angle_beta   90.00
_cell.angle_gamma   90.00
#
_symmetry.space_group_name_H-M   'P 1'
#
loop_
_entity.id
_entity.type
_entity.pdbx_description
1 polymer ?
#
loop_
_entity_poly.entity_id
_entity_poly.type
_entity_poly.pdbx_seq_one_letter_code
_entity_poly.pdbx_strand_id
1 'polypeptide(L)'
;CPQARKFHSIFPFRNNQIIMFGGAYFDQTTGYHVTTDGHLWIFDFKKLEWSMLQSLSMLKSTYFHAADMNERGEIWSHGGVIQDSIGNTNNEARVTTLYKMHSRVLNLSEIAWNYFLNCLSDRTSLVKQPQLMSQHHIPARFIERIH
;
A
#
# COMPACT_ATOMS: atom_id res chain seq x y z
N CYS A 1 9.58 -4.17 -16.69
CA CYS A 1 9.34 -5.47 -16.02
C CYS A 1 10.04 -5.41 -14.65
N PRO A 2 9.44 -5.90 -13.56
CA PRO A 2 10.08 -5.89 -12.24
C PRO A 2 11.37 -6.71 -12.26
N GLN A 3 12.38 -6.26 -11.51
CA GLN A 3 13.55 -7.08 -11.20
C GLN A 3 13.16 -8.37 -10.46
N ALA A 4 13.87 -9.46 -10.75
CA ALA A 4 13.76 -10.71 -10.01
C ALA A 4 14.03 -10.48 -8.51
N ARG A 5 13.11 -10.93 -7.65
CA ARG A 5 13.09 -10.57 -6.23
C ARG A 5 12.47 -11.66 -5.36
N LYS A 6 12.83 -11.69 -4.08
CA LYS A 6 12.30 -12.59 -3.05
C LYS A 6 11.57 -11.78 -1.97
N PHE A 7 10.75 -12.47 -1.18
CA PHE A 7 10.09 -11.90 0.02
C PHE A 7 9.21 -10.67 -0.27
N HIS A 8 8.64 -10.65 -1.47
CA HIS A 8 7.69 -9.65 -1.93
C HIS A 8 6.26 -10.13 -1.61
N SER A 9 5.30 -9.21 -1.67
CA SER A 9 3.88 -9.55 -1.54
C SER A 9 3.21 -9.53 -2.90
N ILE A 10 2.24 -10.44 -3.10
CA ILE A 10 1.40 -10.53 -4.30
C ILE A 10 -0.06 -10.66 -3.88
N PHE A 11 -0.94 -9.91 -4.56
CA PHE A 11 -2.38 -10.00 -4.36
C PHE A 11 -3.12 -10.14 -5.70
N PRO A 12 -4.23 -10.91 -5.75
CA PRO A 12 -5.16 -10.84 -6.86
C PRO A 12 -5.63 -9.40 -7.08
N PHE A 13 -5.65 -8.93 -8.32
CA PHE A 13 -5.99 -7.55 -8.64
C PHE A 13 -6.85 -7.49 -9.90
N ARG A 14 -8.11 -7.03 -9.78
CA ARG A 14 -9.07 -7.01 -10.90
C ARG A 14 -9.16 -8.37 -11.61
N ASN A 15 -9.94 -8.44 -12.69
CA ASN A 15 -10.07 -9.70 -13.44
C ASN A 15 -8.77 -9.99 -14.21
N ASN A 16 -8.15 -11.15 -13.95
CA ASN A 16 -6.95 -11.65 -14.61
C ASN A 16 -5.71 -10.77 -14.43
N GLN A 17 -5.56 -10.07 -13.31
CA GLN A 17 -4.30 -9.39 -12.99
C GLN A 17 -3.88 -9.70 -11.55
N ILE A 18 -2.60 -9.53 -11.27
CA ILE A 18 -2.05 -9.52 -9.91
C ILE A 18 -1.27 -8.24 -9.70
N ILE A 19 -1.17 -7.80 -8.46
CA ILE A 19 -0.30 -6.70 -8.05
C ILE A 19 0.82 -7.25 -7.16
N MET A 20 2.03 -6.76 -7.36
CA MET A 20 3.24 -7.15 -6.64
C MET A 20 3.99 -5.90 -6.15
N PHE A 21 4.53 -5.96 -4.93
CA PHE A 21 5.39 -4.91 -4.40
C PHE A 21 6.38 -5.40 -3.35
N GLY A 22 7.34 -4.54 -3.05
CA GLY A 22 8.40 -4.78 -2.09
C GLY A 22 9.30 -5.95 -2.50
N GLY A 23 9.92 -6.56 -1.50
CA GLY A 23 10.90 -7.61 -1.68
C GLY A 23 12.31 -7.07 -1.96
N ALA A 24 13.25 -8.00 -2.00
CA ALA A 24 14.67 -7.73 -2.16
C ALA A 24 15.31 -8.70 -3.16
N TYR A 25 16.42 -8.27 -3.76
CA TYR A 25 17.31 -9.14 -4.52
C TYR A 25 18.67 -9.22 -3.84
N PHE A 26 19.46 -10.24 -4.17
CA PHE A 26 20.82 -10.36 -3.67
C PHE A 26 21.77 -9.71 -4.66
N ASP A 27 22.51 -8.70 -4.23
CA ASP A 27 23.55 -8.08 -5.04
C ASP A 27 24.87 -8.81 -4.81
N GLN A 28 25.35 -9.52 -5.83
CA GLN A 28 26.60 -10.28 -5.75
C GLN A 28 27.84 -9.41 -5.59
N THR A 29 27.77 -8.14 -6.01
CA THR A 29 28.90 -7.20 -5.93
C THR A 29 29.13 -6.77 -4.50
N THR A 30 28.03 -6.48 -3.80
CA THR A 30 28.09 -5.99 -2.42
C THR A 30 27.96 -7.12 -1.39
N GLY A 31 27.39 -8.26 -1.78
CA GLY A 31 27.13 -9.40 -0.90
C GLY A 31 25.92 -9.22 0.03
N TYR A 32 25.06 -8.23 -0.25
CA TYR A 32 23.92 -7.88 0.60
C TYR A 32 22.58 -8.02 -0.14
N HIS A 33 21.50 -8.12 0.65
CA HIS A 33 20.15 -7.97 0.13
C HIS A 33 19.83 -6.48 -0.10
N VAL A 34 19.41 -6.15 -1.33
CA VAL A 34 19.03 -4.80 -1.73
C VAL A 34 17.52 -4.73 -1.89
N THR A 35 16.90 -3.78 -1.18
CA THR A 35 15.47 -3.51 -1.30
C THR A 35 15.15 -2.96 -2.68
N THR A 36 14.04 -3.41 -3.26
CA THR A 36 13.60 -2.96 -4.59
C THR A 36 13.09 -1.51 -4.58
N ASP A 37 12.84 -0.96 -5.77
CA ASP A 37 12.45 0.43 -6.09
C ASP A 37 11.10 0.93 -5.49
N GLY A 38 10.43 0.14 -4.64
CA GLY A 38 9.17 0.55 -3.99
C GLY A 38 7.98 0.70 -4.93
N HIS A 39 8.16 0.37 -6.21
CA HIS A 39 7.09 0.44 -7.22
C HIS A 39 6.08 -0.68 -7.05
N LEU A 40 4.84 -0.35 -7.38
CA LEU A 40 3.75 -1.31 -7.57
C LEU A 40 3.77 -1.84 -9.01
N TRP A 41 3.88 -3.15 -9.14
CA TRP A 41 3.90 -3.84 -10.42
C TRP A 41 2.61 -4.62 -10.63
N ILE A 42 1.98 -4.47 -11.79
CA ILE A 42 0.83 -5.27 -12.20
C ILE A 42 1.25 -6.25 -13.27
N PHE A 43 0.91 -7.53 -13.09
CA PHE A 43 0.98 -8.53 -14.15
C PHE A 43 -0.41 -8.80 -14.70
N ASP A 44 -0.55 -8.71 -16.02
CA ASP A 44 -1.79 -9.02 -16.73
C ASP A 44 -1.70 -10.42 -17.33
N PHE A 45 -2.54 -11.35 -16.88
CA PHE A 45 -2.53 -12.75 -17.37
C PHE A 45 -3.04 -12.89 -18.81
N LYS A 46 -3.79 -11.91 -19.34
CA LYS A 46 -4.25 -11.96 -20.75
C LYS A 46 -3.13 -11.54 -21.69
N LYS A 47 -2.34 -10.54 -21.30
CA LYS A 47 -1.23 -10.01 -22.10
C LYS A 47 0.10 -10.70 -21.83
N LEU A 48 0.22 -11.37 -20.67
CA LEU A 48 1.47 -11.92 -20.14
C LEU A 48 2.54 -10.84 -19.96
N GLU A 49 2.13 -9.64 -19.57
CA GLU A 49 2.97 -8.45 -19.49
C GLU A 49 2.94 -7.81 -18.11
N TRP A 50 4.09 -7.24 -17.73
CA TRP A 50 4.23 -6.43 -16.54
C TRP A 50 4.11 -4.94 -16.86
N SER A 51 3.34 -4.23 -16.05
CA SER A 51 3.22 -2.77 -16.08
C SER A 51 3.50 -2.18 -14.70
N MET A 52 4.03 -0.95 -14.67
CA MET A 52 4.33 -0.23 -13.43
C MET A 52 3.23 0.80 -13.15
N LEU A 53 2.72 0.85 -11.93
CA LEU A 53 1.81 1.91 -11.48
C LEU A 53 2.61 3.18 -11.14
N GLN A 54 2.85 4.03 -12.15
CA GLN A 54 3.72 5.21 -12.05
C GLN A 54 3.33 6.24 -10.98
N SER A 55 2.07 6.34 -10.58
CA SER A 55 1.58 7.36 -9.64
C SER A 55 1.54 6.91 -8.18
N LEU A 56 1.94 5.67 -7.90
CA LEU A 56 1.78 5.03 -6.60
C LEU A 56 3.04 4.25 -6.25
N SER A 57 3.86 4.82 -5.38
CA SER A 57 5.04 4.15 -4.82
C SER A 57 4.87 3.99 -3.30
N MET A 58 5.42 2.91 -2.76
CA MET A 58 5.64 2.83 -1.32
C MET A 58 6.65 3.90 -0.92
N LEU A 59 6.33 4.67 0.12
CA LEU A 59 7.25 5.64 0.72
C LEU A 59 8.59 5.00 1.10
N LYS A 60 8.58 3.71 1.47
CA LYS A 60 9.79 2.94 1.75
C LYS A 60 9.57 1.48 1.40
N SER A 61 10.37 0.95 0.48
CA SER A 61 10.32 -0.46 0.09
C SER A 61 10.83 -1.35 1.23
N THR A 62 10.07 -2.38 1.59
CA THR A 62 10.45 -3.37 2.59
C THR A 62 10.39 -4.78 2.00
N TYR A 63 11.15 -5.70 2.59
CA TYR A 63 11.04 -7.14 2.34
C TYR A 63 10.75 -7.88 3.65
N PHE A 64 10.27 -9.13 3.59
CA PHE A 64 9.78 -9.87 4.77
C PHE A 64 8.70 -9.13 5.58
N HIS A 65 7.90 -8.30 4.91
CA HIS A 65 6.77 -7.61 5.54
C HIS A 65 5.52 -8.49 5.51
N ALA A 66 4.58 -8.21 6.41
CA ALA A 66 3.21 -8.67 6.27
C ALA A 66 2.44 -7.64 5.45
N ALA A 67 1.60 -8.08 4.51
CA ALA A 67 0.74 -7.17 3.77
C ALA A 67 -0.61 -7.78 3.46
N ASP A 68 -1.60 -6.91 3.26
CA ASP A 68 -2.93 -7.28 2.83
C ASP A 68 -3.53 -6.19 1.93
N MET A 69 -4.47 -6.57 1.07
CA MET A 69 -5.21 -5.66 0.21
C MET A 69 -6.70 -5.91 0.31
N ASN A 70 -7.46 -4.84 0.55
CA ASN A 70 -8.92 -4.94 0.55
C ASN A 70 -9.54 -4.68 -0.83
N GLU A 71 -10.84 -4.94 -0.94
CA GLU A 71 -11.63 -4.78 -2.18
C GLU A 71 -11.64 -3.36 -2.74
N ARG A 72 -11.39 -2.35 -1.90
CA ARG A 72 -11.32 -0.94 -2.35
C ARG A 72 -10.01 -0.62 -3.06
N GLY A 73 -9.04 -1.53 -3.01
CA GLY A 73 -7.68 -1.35 -3.48
C GLY A 73 -6.80 -0.62 -2.47
N GLU A 74 -7.12 -0.67 -1.19
CA GLU A 74 -6.21 -0.19 -0.14
C GLU A 74 -5.25 -1.32 0.21
N ILE A 75 -3.96 -1.02 0.12
CA ILE A 75 -2.89 -1.94 0.43
C ILE A 75 -2.25 -1.49 1.73
N TRP A 76 -2.14 -2.42 2.67
CA TRP A 76 -1.52 -2.22 3.96
C TRP A 76 -0.27 -3.09 4.04
N SER A 77 0.84 -2.52 4.50
CA SER A 77 2.09 -3.24 4.70
C SER A 77 2.62 -2.92 6.09
N HIS A 78 2.82 -3.95 6.91
CA HIS A 78 3.33 -3.83 8.27
C HIS A 78 4.73 -4.42 8.39
N GLY A 79 5.63 -3.60 8.89
CA GLY A 79 6.99 -3.97 9.24
C GLY A 79 7.84 -4.42 8.06
N GLY A 80 8.65 -5.44 8.30
CA GLY A 80 9.66 -5.94 7.36
C GLY A 80 11.05 -5.39 7.65
N VAL A 81 11.92 -5.51 6.66
CA VAL A 81 13.32 -5.08 6.73
C VAL A 81 13.56 -4.02 5.66
N ILE A 82 14.27 -2.96 6.05
CA ILE A 82 14.79 -1.93 5.16
C ILE A 82 16.31 -2.02 5.15
N GLN A 83 16.92 -1.59 4.05
CA GLN A 83 18.34 -1.28 4.02
C GLN A 83 18.51 0.16 4.48
N ASP A 84 19.27 0.37 5.55
CA ASP A 84 19.59 1.69 6.07
C ASP A 84 21.03 2.02 5.70
N SER A 85 21.20 2.93 4.75
CA SER A 85 22.50 3.43 4.30
C SER A 85 22.88 4.67 5.12
N ILE A 86 23.03 4.52 6.44
CA ILE A 86 23.66 5.53 7.28
C ILE A 86 25.16 5.22 7.35
N GLY A 87 25.97 5.98 6.61
CA GLY A 87 27.41 5.77 6.48
C GLY A 87 27.79 4.66 5.50
N ASN A 88 29.08 4.31 5.43
CA ASN A 88 29.64 3.25 4.55
C ASN A 88 29.29 1.82 5.02
N THR A 89 28.30 1.65 5.90
CA THR A 89 27.86 0.34 6.41
C THR A 89 26.45 0.06 5.92
N ASN A 90 26.31 -0.99 5.12
CA ASN A 90 25.02 -1.50 4.66
C ASN A 90 24.35 -2.27 5.80
N ASN A 91 23.64 -1.57 6.69
CA ASN A 91 22.94 -2.21 7.79
C ASN A 91 21.49 -2.54 7.39
N GLU A 92 21.05 -3.74 7.78
CA GLU A 92 19.66 -4.15 7.69
C GLU A 92 18.93 -3.74 8.98
N ALA A 93 17.81 -3.03 8.85
CA ALA A 93 17.01 -2.62 9.99
C ALA A 93 15.59 -3.17 9.88
N ARG A 94 15.12 -3.82 10.95
CA ARG A 94 13.70 -4.19 11.08
C ARG A 94 12.88 -2.95 11.37
N VAL A 95 11.76 -2.80 10.67
CA VAL A 95 10.78 -1.75 10.92
C VAL A 95 9.48 -2.35 11.45
N THR A 96 8.75 -1.56 12.22
CA THR A 96 7.40 -1.87 12.72
C THR A 96 6.36 -0.91 12.14
N THR A 97 6.76 -0.06 11.19
CA THR A 97 5.89 0.94 10.57
C THR A 97 4.79 0.26 9.77
N LEU A 98 3.56 0.78 9.92
CA LEU A 98 2.44 0.45 9.07
C LEU A 98 2.36 1.47 7.92
N TYR A 99 2.48 0.99 6.71
CA TYR A 99 2.30 1.78 5.49
C TYR A 99 0.93 1.49 4.90
N LYS A 100 0.26 2.54 4.40
CA LYS A 100 -0.97 2.45 3.62
C LYS A 100 -0.72 3.08 2.25
N MET A 101 -1.14 2.39 1.20
CA MET A 101 -1.18 2.91 -0.16
C MET A 101 -2.43 2.47 -0.89
N HIS A 102 -2.65 3.01 -2.08
CA HIS A 102 -3.79 2.65 -2.92
C HIS A 102 -3.28 2.01 -4.22
N SER A 103 -3.99 1.02 -4.74
CA SER A 103 -3.70 0.34 -6.01
C SER A 103 -4.28 1.07 -7.24
N ARG A 104 -4.91 2.24 -7.00
CA ARG A 104 -5.58 3.06 -8.01
C ARG A 104 -5.64 4.51 -7.55
N VAL A 105 -5.84 5.41 -8.51
CA VAL A 105 -6.24 6.78 -8.20
C VAL A 105 -7.62 6.76 -7.54
N LEU A 106 -7.70 7.37 -6.37
CA LEU A 106 -8.97 7.54 -5.67
C LEU A 106 -9.86 8.50 -6.45
N ASN A 107 -11.16 8.20 -6.49
CA ASN A 107 -12.12 9.15 -7.04
C ASN A 107 -12.30 10.34 -6.07
N LEU A 108 -12.86 11.45 -6.57
CA LEU A 108 -13.01 12.67 -5.77
C LEU A 108 -13.80 12.43 -4.48
N SER A 109 -14.83 11.57 -4.51
CA SER A 109 -15.62 11.28 -3.31
C SER A 109 -14.81 10.56 -2.22
N GLU A 110 -13.89 9.67 -2.60
CA GLU A 110 -12.97 9.01 -1.65
C GLU A 110 -11.94 10.00 -1.08
N ILE A 111 -11.42 10.91 -1.91
CA ILE A 111 -10.49 11.96 -1.47
C ILE A 111 -11.18 12.90 -0.49
N ALA A 112 -12.37 13.39 -0.84
CA ALA A 112 -13.18 14.28 0.00
C ALA A 112 -13.54 13.61 1.34
N TRP A 113 -13.89 12.32 1.31
CA TRP A 113 -14.16 11.55 2.52
C TRP A 113 -12.94 11.44 3.43
N ASN A 114 -11.78 11.10 2.87
CA ASN A 114 -10.54 11.03 3.65
C ASN A 114 -10.17 12.39 4.25
N TYR A 115 -10.33 13.48 3.48
CA TYR A 115 -10.11 14.83 3.98
C TYR A 115 -11.04 15.17 5.14
N PHE A 116 -12.35 14.92 4.96
CA PHE A 116 -13.34 15.11 6.01
C PHE A 116 -12.98 14.35 7.30
N LEU A 117 -12.63 13.07 7.21
CA LEU A 117 -12.22 12.27 8.37
C LEU A 117 -10.93 12.75 9.04
N ASN A 118 -10.04 13.43 8.31
CA ASN A 118 -8.81 13.99 8.86
C ASN A 118 -9.02 15.36 9.52
N CYS A 119 -10.07 16.08 9.16
CA CYS A 119 -10.47 17.32 9.84
C CYS A 119 -11.14 17.08 11.21
N LEU A 120 -11.54 15.84 11.50
CA LEU A 120 -12.18 15.49 12.76
C LEU A 120 -11.13 15.18 13.82
N SER A 121 -11.12 15.98 14.86
CA SER A 121 -10.29 15.77 16.06
C SER A 121 -10.68 14.52 16.84
N ASP A 122 -11.97 14.16 16.82
CA ASP A 122 -12.51 12.93 17.43
C ASP A 122 -13.49 12.23 16.49
N ARG A 123 -13.06 11.09 15.94
CA ARG A 123 -13.86 10.25 15.04
C ARG A 123 -14.95 9.46 15.78
N THR A 124 -14.82 9.27 17.09
CA THR A 124 -15.77 8.47 17.88
C THR A 124 -17.13 9.15 18.00
N SER A 125 -17.17 10.48 17.86
CA SER A 125 -18.41 11.27 17.81
C SER A 125 -19.31 10.84 16.64
N LEU A 126 -18.73 10.57 15.47
CA LEU A 126 -19.48 10.11 14.30
C LEU A 126 -20.01 8.69 14.45
N VAL A 127 -19.24 7.80 15.12
CA VAL A 127 -19.66 6.42 15.42
C VAL A 127 -20.92 6.42 16.28
N LYS A 128 -21.01 7.37 17.22
CA LYS A 128 -22.13 7.50 18.16
C LYS A 128 -23.38 8.10 17.51
N GLN A 129 -23.26 8.78 16.37
CA GLN A 129 -24.35 9.51 15.73
C GLN A 129 -24.39 9.33 14.20
N PRO A 130 -24.50 8.09 13.69
CA PRO A 130 -24.51 7.84 12.24
C PRO A 130 -25.70 8.51 11.53
N GLN A 131 -26.81 8.75 12.24
CA GLN A 131 -28.00 9.40 11.70
C GLN A 131 -27.77 10.86 11.29
N LEU A 132 -26.86 11.58 11.94
CA LEU A 132 -26.52 12.96 11.55
C LEU A 132 -25.93 13.01 10.14
N MET A 133 -25.11 12.03 9.79
CA MET A 133 -24.51 11.95 8.46
C MET A 133 -25.58 11.66 7.38
N SER A 134 -26.57 10.82 7.70
CA SER A 134 -27.71 10.58 6.82
C SER A 134 -28.55 11.84 6.60
N GLN A 135 -28.76 12.65 7.65
CA GLN A 135 -29.49 13.94 7.56
C GLN A 135 -28.77 14.96 6.66
N HIS A 136 -27.44 14.90 6.60
CA HIS A 136 -26.63 15.74 5.73
C HIS A 136 -26.39 15.13 4.33
N HIS A 137 -27.18 14.13 3.93
CA HIS A 137 -27.13 13.49 2.61
C HIS A 137 -25.77 12.84 2.28
N ILE A 138 -25.01 12.42 3.31
CA ILE A 138 -23.79 11.64 3.09
C ILE A 138 -24.19 10.24 2.60
N PRO A 139 -23.60 9.75 1.48
CA PRO A 139 -23.94 8.42 0.96
C PRO A 139 -23.67 7.30 1.98
N ALA A 140 -24.61 6.35 2.09
CA ALA A 140 -24.56 5.24 3.06
C ALA A 140 -23.22 4.48 3.06
N ARG A 141 -22.66 4.23 1.86
CA ARG A 141 -21.36 3.57 1.67
C ARG A 141 -20.19 4.22 2.42
N PHE A 142 -20.29 5.49 2.81
CA PHE A 142 -19.29 6.20 3.60
C PHE A 142 -19.59 6.10 5.11
N ILE A 143 -20.86 6.20 5.48
CA ILE A 143 -21.34 6.06 6.87
C ILE A 143 -20.98 4.67 7.43
N GLU A 144 -21.17 3.62 6.63
CA GLU A 144 -20.84 2.23 6.99
C GLU A 144 -19.36 2.02 7.37
N ARG A 145 -18.47 2.93 6.97
CA ARG A 145 -17.01 2.82 7.18
C ARG A 145 -16.53 3.39 8.50
N ILE A 146 -17.42 4.00 9.28
CA ILE A 146 -17.07 4.64 10.54
C ILE A 146 -17.09 3.62 11.69
N HIS A 147 -17.72 2.47 11.50
CA HIS A 147 -17.83 1.37 12.47
C HIS A 147 -16.61 0.46 12.48
#